data_AF-F3GLF5-F1
#
_entry.id   AF-F3GLF5-F1
#
_cell.length_a   1.000
_cell.length_b   1.000
_cell.length_c   1.000
_cell.angle_alpha   90.00
_cell.angle_beta   90.00
_cell.angle_gamma   90.00
#
_symmetry.space_group_name_H-M   'P 1'
#
loop_
_entity.id
_entity.type
_entity.pdbx_description
1 polymer ?
#
loop_
_entity_poly.entity_id
_entity_poly.type
_entity_poly.pdbx_seq_one_letter_code
_entity_poly.pdbx_strand_id
1 'polypeptide(L)'
;WGIIAGRILQGAGAISAAVMALLSDLTREQHRTKAMAMIGMTIGLSFAIAMVVGPVITGMFGLSGLFLATGGMALIGVLIVAYVVPKASGALMHRESGVAKQALGATLRHPDLLRLDLGIFVLHAMLMSSFVALPLALVEKAGLPKEQHWWV
;
A
#
# COMPACT_ATOMS: atom_id res chain seq x y z
N TRP A 1 -9.00 -6.69 22.06
CA TRP A 1 -8.49 -5.30 22.05
C TRP A 1 -7.07 -5.16 21.49
N GLY A 2 -6.08 -5.97 21.90
CA GLY A 2 -4.69 -5.86 21.40
C GLY A 2 -4.54 -5.97 19.87
N ILE A 3 -5.27 -6.89 19.22
CA ILE A 3 -5.28 -7.01 17.75
C ILE A 3 -5.81 -5.72 17.09
N ILE A 4 -6.89 -5.14 17.62
CA ILE A 4 -7.50 -3.91 17.08
C ILE A 4 -6.53 -2.74 17.21
N ALA A 5 -5.93 -2.56 18.39
CA ALA A 5 -4.92 -1.53 18.62
C ALA A 5 -3.71 -1.70 17.69
N GLY A 6 -3.24 -2.93 17.50
CA GLY A 6 -2.16 -3.25 16.56
C GLY A 6 -2.51 -2.91 15.11
N ARG A 7 -3.74 -3.19 14.65
CA ARG A 7 -4.20 -2.83 13.31
C ARG A 7 -4.33 -1.32 13.11
N ILE A 8 -4.82 -0.60 14.12
CA ILE A 8 -4.87 0.87 14.12
C ILE A 8 -3.44 1.42 13.97
N LEU A 9 -2.49 0.89 14.74
CA LEU A 9 -1.09 1.33 14.67
C LEU A 9 -0.45 1.03 13.31
N GLN A 10 -0.70 -0.16 12.74
CA GLN A 10 -0.23 -0.52 11.39
C GLN A 10 -0.80 0.43 10.33
N GLY A 11 -2.07 0.82 10.44
CA GLY A 11 -2.71 1.77 9.53
C GLY A 11 -2.22 3.21 9.70
N ALA A 12 -1.95 3.63 10.93
CA ALA A 12 -1.45 4.98 11.23
C ALA A 12 -0.05 5.23 10.65
N GLY A 13 0.77 4.19 10.50
CA GLY A 13 2.10 4.24 9.88
C GLY A 13 2.09 4.33 8.35
N ALA A 14 1.09 4.96 7.73
CA ALA A 14 0.95 5.01 6.28
C ALA A 14 2.11 5.79 5.62
N ILE A 15 2.97 5.10 4.88
CA ILE A 15 4.14 5.68 4.19
C ILE A 15 3.93 5.89 2.68
N SER A 16 2.83 5.42 2.11
CA SER A 16 2.61 5.37 0.65
C SER A 16 2.84 6.73 -0.02
N ALA A 17 2.22 7.80 0.52
CA ALA A 17 2.39 9.15 -0.03
C ALA A 17 3.85 9.64 0.02
N ALA A 18 4.56 9.38 1.12
CA ALA A 18 5.97 9.77 1.26
C ALA A 18 6.87 9.00 0.29
N VAL A 19 6.62 7.70 0.08
CA VAL A 19 7.37 6.88 -0.88
C VAL A 19 7.10 7.32 -2.31
N MET A 20 5.85 7.59 -2.68
CA MET A 20 5.52 8.07 -4.03
C MET A 20 6.10 9.46 -4.31
N ALA A 21 6.08 10.35 -3.31
CA ALA A 21 6.71 11.66 -3.41
C ALA A 21 8.22 11.53 -3.62
N LEU A 22 8.91 10.76 -2.76
CA LEU A 22 10.35 10.52 -2.88
C LEU A 22 10.73 9.87 -4.22
N LEU A 23 9.91 8.93 -4.71
CA LEU A 23 10.11 8.32 -6.02
C LEU A 23 10.01 9.37 -7.14
N SER A 24 9.02 10.26 -7.07
CA SER A 24 8.84 11.36 -8.02
C SER A 24 10.00 12.37 -7.97
N ASP A 25 10.57 12.60 -6.78
CA ASP A 25 11.72 13.49 -6.57
C ASP A 25 13.03 12.90 -7.12
N LEU A 26 13.23 11.58 -6.96
CA LEU A 26 14.44 10.88 -7.42
C LEU A 26 14.36 10.42 -8.89
N THR A 27 13.17 10.39 -9.49
CA THR A 27 12.97 9.92 -10.87
C THR A 27 12.67 11.08 -11.82
N ARG A 28 13.43 11.14 -12.93
CA ARG A 28 13.17 12.09 -14.03
C ARG A 28 11.77 11.89 -14.59
N GLU A 29 11.11 12.98 -14.99
CA GLU A 29 9.73 12.98 -15.53
C GLU A 29 9.50 11.95 -16.64
N GLN A 30 10.45 11.82 -17.56
CA GLN A 30 10.45 10.85 -18.67
C GLN A 30 10.39 9.38 -18.22
N HIS A 31 10.76 9.10 -16.97
CA HIS A 31 10.79 7.76 -16.40
C HIS A 31 9.80 7.55 -15.24
N ARG A 32 9.08 8.60 -14.81
CA ARG A 32 8.10 8.50 -13.71
C ARG A 32 7.03 7.45 -13.98
N THR A 33 6.46 7.42 -15.18
CA THR A 33 5.44 6.42 -15.53
C THR A 33 5.98 4.99 -15.46
N LYS A 34 7.23 4.75 -15.91
CA LYS A 34 7.87 3.43 -15.81
C LYS A 34 8.12 3.05 -14.35
N ALA A 35 8.59 3.99 -13.53
CA ALA A 35 8.80 3.77 -12.11
C ALA A 35 7.49 3.46 -11.36
N MET A 36 6.41 4.21 -11.65
CA MET A 36 5.08 3.97 -11.08
C MET A 36 4.49 2.63 -11.54
N ALA A 37 4.72 2.21 -12.78
CA ALA A 37 4.33 0.88 -13.26
C ALA A 37 5.07 -0.24 -12.51
N MET A 38 6.37 -0.06 -12.25
CA MET A 38 7.16 -1.01 -11.44
C MET A 38 6.61 -1.13 -10.01
N ILE A 39 6.29 -0.01 -9.36
CA ILE A 39 5.62 0.00 -8.05
C ILE A 39 4.34 -0.85 -8.11
N GLY A 40 3.45 -0.57 -9.07
CA GLY A 40 2.20 -1.31 -9.23
C GLY A 40 2.39 -2.81 -9.39
N MET A 41 3.34 -3.23 -10.25
CA MET A 41 3.68 -4.64 -10.43
C MET A 41 4.20 -5.28 -9.14
N THR A 42 5.08 -4.59 -8.40
CA THR A 42 5.62 -5.12 -7.14
C THR A 42 4.57 -5.24 -6.05
N ILE A 43 3.60 -4.31 -5.98
CA ILE A 43 2.46 -4.39 -5.04
C ILE A 43 1.59 -5.60 -5.39
N GLY A 44 1.24 -5.79 -6.66
CA GLY A 44 0.45 -6.94 -7.11
C GLY A 44 1.14 -8.28 -6.83
N LEU A 45 2.44 -8.37 -7.13
CA LEU A 45 3.24 -9.57 -6.85
C LEU A 45 3.33 -9.84 -5.35
N SER A 46 3.58 -8.81 -4.54
CA SER A 46 3.63 -8.94 -3.08
C SER A 46 2.30 -9.41 -2.51
N PHE A 47 1.18 -8.91 -3.06
CA PHE A 47 -0.16 -9.34 -2.68
C PHE A 47 -0.42 -10.81 -3.04
N ALA A 48 -0.05 -11.25 -4.25
CA ALA A 48 -0.16 -12.65 -4.67
C ALA A 48 0.65 -13.59 -3.76
N ILE A 49 1.90 -13.22 -3.46
CA ILE A 49 2.75 -13.97 -2.51
C ILE A 49 2.11 -14.00 -1.12
N ALA A 50 1.59 -12.86 -0.64
CA ALA A 50 0.97 -12.77 0.67
C ALA A 50 -0.29 -13.63 0.81
N MET A 51 -1.09 -13.78 -0.25
CA MET A 51 -2.27 -14.66 -0.24
C MET A 51 -1.91 -16.13 -0.06
N VAL A 52 -0.76 -16.57 -0.59
CA VAL A 52 -0.29 -17.96 -0.44
C VAL A 52 0.45 -18.15 0.90
N VAL A 53 1.38 -17.23 1.21
CA VAL A 53 2.25 -17.34 2.38
C VAL A 53 1.49 -17.06 3.69
N GLY A 54 0.49 -16.17 3.66
CA GLY A 54 -0.28 -15.76 4.83
C GLY A 54 -0.97 -16.94 5.56
N PRO A 55 -1.78 -17.76 4.87
CA PRO A 55 -2.38 -18.96 5.43
C PRO A 55 -1.35 -19.97 5.93
N VAL A 56 -0.24 -20.17 5.21
CA VAL A 56 0.83 -21.10 5.61
C VAL A 56 1.47 -20.68 6.93
N ILE A 57 1.86 -19.41 7.08
CA ILE A 57 2.43 -18.88 8.33
C ILE A 57 1.41 -19.00 9.46
N THR A 58 0.15 -18.65 9.19
CA THR A 58 -0.91 -18.70 10.21
C THR A 58 -1.22 -20.14 10.63
N GLY A 59 -1.16 -21.10 9.72
CA GLY A 59 -1.36 -22.52 10.03
C GLY A 59 -0.25 -23.11 10.91
N MET A 60 1.00 -22.69 10.71
CA MET A 60 2.15 -23.21 11.46
C MET A 60 2.41 -22.47 12.79
N PHE A 61 2.29 -21.14 12.78
CA PHE A 61 2.71 -20.27 13.88
C PHE A 61 1.57 -19.42 14.46
N GLY A 62 0.34 -19.63 14.00
CA GLY A 62 -0.82 -18.86 14.43
C GLY A 62 -0.76 -17.39 14.00
N LEU A 63 -1.69 -16.60 14.55
CA LEU A 63 -1.79 -15.18 14.24
C LEU A 63 -0.55 -14.38 14.71
N SER A 64 0.07 -14.78 15.83
CA SER A 64 1.27 -14.14 16.37
C SER A 64 2.46 -14.22 15.41
N GLY A 65 2.66 -15.36 14.74
CA GLY A 65 3.69 -15.52 13.71
C GLY A 65 3.54 -14.53 12.56
N LEU A 66 2.30 -14.26 12.12
CA LEU A 66 2.02 -13.28 11.07
C LEU A 66 2.35 -11.84 11.51
N PHE A 67 2.08 -11.49 12.77
CA PHE A 67 2.43 -10.18 13.33
C PHE A 67 3.95 -10.01 13.47
N LEU A 68 4.67 -11.05 13.90
CA LEU A 68 6.13 -11.01 14.00
C LEU A 68 6.79 -10.92 12.61
N ALA A 69 6.29 -11.68 11.64
CA ALA A 69 6.79 -11.64 10.26
C ALA A 69 6.61 -10.24 9.64
N THR A 70 5.42 -9.66 9.77
CA THR A 70 5.15 -8.30 9.25
C THR A 70 5.96 -7.24 9.99
N GLY A 71 6.14 -7.38 11.30
CA GLY A 71 7.03 -6.51 12.10
C GLY A 71 8.49 -6.59 11.66
N GLY A 72 9.00 -7.81 11.39
CA GLY A 72 10.35 -8.03 10.88
C GLY A 72 10.56 -7.42 9.49
N MET A 73 9.61 -7.61 8.58
CA MET A 73 9.64 -6.96 7.26
C MET A 73 9.61 -5.43 7.36
N ALA A 74 8.83 -4.87 8.29
CA ALA A 74 8.82 -3.43 8.54
C ALA A 74 10.18 -2.92 9.03
N LEU A 75 10.84 -3.65 9.93
CA LEU A 75 12.18 -3.31 10.40
C LEU A 75 13.20 -3.34 9.27
N ILE A 76 13.16 -4.36 8.41
CA ILE A 76 13.99 -4.44 7.21
C ILE A 76 13.75 -3.23 6.30
N GLY A 77 12.49 -2.85 6.08
CA GLY A 77 12.12 -1.66 5.31
C GLY A 77 12.72 -0.37 5.91
N VAL A 78 12.68 -0.21 7.23
CA VAL A 78 13.31 0.93 7.92
C VAL A 78 14.82 0.95 7.68
N LEU A 79 15.49 -0.21 7.79
CA LEU A 79 16.94 -0.30 7.54
C LEU A 79 17.28 0.03 6.08
N ILE A 80 16.49 -0.44 5.11
CA ILE A 80 16.69 -0.11 3.69
C ILE A 80 16.57 1.40 3.48
N VAL A 81 15.53 2.03 4.02
CA VAL A 81 15.36 3.49 3.90
C VAL A 81 16.49 4.25 4.58
N ALA A 82 16.94 3.80 5.76
CA ALA A 82 17.98 4.48 6.53
C ALA A 82 19.37 4.40 5.89
N TYR A 83 19.72 3.26 5.26
CA TYR A 83 21.08 2.99 4.79
C TYR A 83 21.24 2.96 3.27
N VAL A 84 20.18 2.68 2.51
CA VAL A 84 20.27 2.47 1.04
C VAL A 84 19.71 3.66 0.27
N VAL A 85 18.63 4.27 0.76
CA VAL A 85 17.95 5.34 0.01
C VAL A 85 18.77 6.65 0.10
N PRO A 86 19.23 7.20 -1.03
CA PRO A 86 19.98 8.44 -1.02
C PRO A 86 19.08 9.58 -0.56
N LYS A 87 19.62 10.49 0.26
CA LYS A 87 18.92 11.71 0.66
C LYS A 87 18.65 12.54 -0.59
N ALA A 88 17.40 12.87 -0.86
CA ALA A 88 17.04 13.74 -1.97
C ALA A 88 17.76 15.09 -1.82
N SER A 89 18.68 15.38 -2.73
CA SER A 89 19.43 16.65 -2.76
C SER A 89 18.52 17.73 -3.33
N GLY A 90 17.68 18.28 -2.47
CA GLY A 90 16.71 19.29 -2.85
C GLY A 90 15.92 19.73 -1.65
N ALA A 91 16.55 20.43 -0.71
CA ALA A 91 15.81 21.25 0.22
C ALA A 91 15.17 22.39 -0.59
N LEU A 92 14.00 22.14 -1.17
CA LEU A 92 13.02 23.22 -1.31
C LEU A 92 12.64 23.57 0.12
N MET A 93 13.50 24.37 0.77
CA MET A 93 13.13 25.17 1.93
C MET A 93 11.98 26.05 1.47
N HIS A 94 10.76 25.54 1.57
CA HIS A 94 9.60 26.41 1.61
C HIS A 94 9.73 27.20 2.91
N ARG A 95 10.10 28.46 2.75
CA ARG A 95 10.24 29.51 3.77
C ARG A 95 8.91 29.85 4.49
N GLU A 96 8.01 28.89 4.60
CA GLU A 96 6.68 29.03 5.22
C GLU A 96 6.51 27.82 6.14
N SER A 97 7.07 27.92 7.34
CA SER A 97 7.10 26.90 8.39
C SER A 97 5.74 26.66 9.06
N GLY A 98 4.65 26.70 8.29
CA GLY A 98 3.33 26.26 8.71
C GLY A 98 2.73 25.45 7.57
N VAL A 99 1.91 24.44 7.88
CA VAL A 99 1.06 23.79 6.87
C VAL A 99 0.49 24.89 5.98
N ALA A 100 0.85 24.91 4.69
CA ALA A 100 0.38 25.89 3.74
C ALA A 100 -1.12 25.63 3.51
N LYS A 101 -1.95 25.95 4.51
CA LYS A 101 -3.39 25.65 4.57
C LYS A 101 -4.11 26.17 3.32
N GLN A 102 -3.60 27.29 2.80
CA GLN A 102 -4.10 27.91 1.58
C GLN A 102 -3.74 27.11 0.32
N ALA A 103 -2.53 26.53 0.24
CA ALA A 103 -2.15 25.62 -0.82
C ALA A 103 -2.91 24.29 -0.73
N LEU A 104 -3.07 23.73 0.47
CA LEU A 104 -3.84 22.49 0.69
C LEU A 104 -5.29 22.64 0.20
N GLY A 105 -5.96 23.74 0.56
CA GLY A 105 -7.33 24.01 0.12
C GLY A 105 -7.44 24.18 -1.40
N ALA A 106 -6.46 24.82 -2.04
CA ALA A 106 -6.40 24.96 -3.49
C ALA A 106 -6.17 23.60 -4.19
N THR A 107 -5.24 22.78 -3.68
CA THR A 107 -4.95 21.44 -4.22
C THR A 107 -6.17 20.52 -4.11
N LEU A 108 -6.86 20.51 -2.97
CA LEU A 108 -8.06 19.69 -2.75
C LEU A 108 -9.26 20.10 -3.63
N ARG A 109 -9.25 21.31 -4.19
CA ARG A 109 -10.31 21.81 -5.09
C ARG A 109 -9.90 21.78 -6.55
N HIS A 110 -8.71 21.27 -6.89
CA HIS A 110 -8.23 21.26 -8.25
C HIS A 110 -9.01 20.20 -9.07
N PRO A 111 -9.74 20.60 -10.13
CA PRO A 111 -10.68 19.72 -10.82
C PRO A 111 -10.00 18.51 -11.48
N ASP A 112 -8.80 18.69 -12.05
CA ASP A 112 -8.06 17.59 -12.67
C ASP A 112 -7.57 16.56 -11.64
N LEU A 113 -7.14 17.01 -10.45
CA LEU A 113 -6.72 16.12 -9.37
C LEU A 113 -7.91 15.37 -8.80
N LEU A 114 -9.03 16.05 -8.57
CA LEU A 114 -10.26 15.42 -8.11
C LEU A 114 -10.78 14.36 -9.10
N ARG A 115 -10.66 14.60 -10.41
CA ARG A 115 -11.02 13.61 -11.43
C ARG A 115 -10.11 12.38 -11.39
N LEU A 116 -8.81 12.59 -11.18
CA LEU A 116 -7.85 11.51 -11.04
C LEU A 116 -8.09 10.72 -9.75
N ASP A 117 -8.28 11.40 -8.63
CA ASP A 117 -8.56 10.81 -7.31
C ASP A 117 -9.85 10.01 -7.33
N LEU A 118 -10.92 10.54 -7.94
CA LEU A 118 -12.18 9.82 -8.11
C LEU A 118 -11.99 8.58 -9.00
N GLY A 119 -11.20 8.68 -10.06
CA GLY A 119 -10.86 7.55 -10.93
C GLY A 119 -10.12 6.44 -10.18
N ILE A 120 -9.09 6.79 -9.41
CA ILE A 120 -8.33 5.85 -8.57
C ILE A 120 -9.22 5.26 -7.49
N PHE A 121 -10.10 6.05 -6.87
CA PHE A 121 -11.06 5.60 -5.88
C PHE A 121 -12.02 4.56 -6.46
N VAL A 122 -12.64 4.84 -7.61
CA VAL A 122 -13.55 3.90 -8.27
C VAL A 122 -12.81 2.62 -8.66
N LEU A 123 -11.61 2.73 -9.23
CA LEU A 123 -10.77 1.59 -9.58
C LEU A 123 -10.50 0.69 -8.37
N HIS A 124 -10.08 1.27 -7.24
CA HIS A 124 -9.81 0.52 -6.02
C HIS A 124 -11.10 0.01 -5.36
N ALA A 125 -12.19 0.76 -5.37
CA ALA A 125 -13.47 0.31 -4.84
C ALA A 125 -13.98 -0.91 -5.59
N MET A 126 -13.86 -0.92 -6.92
CA MET A 126 -14.18 -2.09 -7.75
C MET A 126 -13.26 -3.27 -7.43
N LEU A 127 -11.95 -3.05 -7.37
CA LEU A 127 -10.97 -4.08 -7.02
C LEU A 127 -11.27 -4.73 -5.66
N MET A 128 -11.45 -3.92 -4.61
CA MET A 128 -11.75 -4.40 -3.26
C MET A 128 -13.12 -5.09 -3.19
N SER A 129 -14.12 -4.57 -3.90
CA SER A 129 -15.43 -5.22 -4.03
C SER A 129 -15.31 -6.60 -4.66
N SER A 130 -14.50 -6.75 -5.72
CA SER A 130 -14.20 -8.05 -6.32
C SER A 130 -13.55 -9.00 -5.31
N PHE A 131 -12.59 -8.55 -4.51
CA PHE A 131 -11.96 -9.39 -3.48
C PHE A 131 -12.90 -9.86 -2.37
N VAL A 132 -13.99 -9.15 -2.12
CA VAL A 132 -15.03 -9.58 -1.17
C VAL A 132 -16.04 -10.51 -1.85
N ALA A 133 -16.50 -10.15 -3.05
CA ALA A 133 -17.56 -10.87 -3.74
C ALA A 133 -17.11 -12.20 -4.38
N LEU A 134 -15.89 -12.27 -4.94
CA LEU A 134 -15.38 -13.48 -5.61
C LEU A 134 -15.27 -14.69 -4.66
N PRO A 135 -14.63 -14.60 -3.47
CA PRO A 135 -14.55 -15.73 -2.57
C PRO A 135 -15.93 -16.23 -2.12
N LEU A 136 -16.88 -15.31 -1.89
CA LEU A 136 -18.26 -15.66 -1.55
C LEU A 136 -18.95 -16.40 -2.70
N ALA A 137 -18.81 -15.90 -3.93
CA ALA A 137 -19.37 -16.55 -5.10
C ALA A 137 -18.75 -17.93 -5.39
N LEU A 138 -17.44 -18.12 -5.15
CA LEU A 138 -16.76 -19.40 -5.33
C LEU A 138 -17.26 -20.45 -4.31
N VAL A 139 -17.53 -20.05 -3.07
CA VAL A 139 -18.11 -20.94 -2.06
C VAL A 139 -19.57 -21.25 -2.37
N GLU A 140 -20.39 -20.23 -2.61
CA GLU A 140 -21.84 -20.36 -2.74
C GLU A 140 -22.29 -20.96 -4.07
N LYS A 141 -21.57 -20.66 -5.18
CA LYS A 141 -21.98 -21.07 -6.54
C LYS A 141 -21.10 -22.15 -7.14
N ALA A 142 -19.82 -22.23 -6.79
CA ALA A 142 -18.89 -23.22 -7.32
C ALA A 142 -18.57 -24.36 -6.34
N GLY A 143 -19.08 -24.29 -5.10
CA GLY A 143 -18.89 -25.33 -4.08
C GLY A 143 -17.45 -25.51 -3.61
N LEU A 144 -16.56 -24.53 -3.90
CA LEU A 144 -15.15 -24.59 -3.55
C LEU A 144 -14.93 -24.09 -2.11
N PRO A 145 -14.47 -24.95 -1.18
CA PRO A 145 -14.16 -24.54 0.19
C PRO A 145 -13.09 -23.45 0.23
N LYS A 146 -13.13 -22.59 1.27
CA LYS A 146 -12.19 -21.47 1.44
C LYS A 146 -10.74 -21.93 1.47
N GLU A 147 -10.50 -23.15 1.95
CA GLU A 147 -9.17 -23.77 2.03
C GLU A 147 -8.57 -24.12 0.66
N GLN A 148 -9.36 -24.08 -0.42
CA GLN A 148 -8.93 -24.39 -1.80
C GLN A 148 -8.83 -23.14 -2.68
N HIS A 149 -9.17 -21.96 -2.17
CA HIS A 149 -9.15 -20.71 -2.96
C HIS A 149 -7.74 -20.27 -3.37
N TRP A 150 -6.70 -20.82 -2.76
CA TRP A 150 -5.32 -20.37 -3.00
C TRP A 150 -4.71 -20.86 -4.33
N TRP A 151 -5.31 -21.84 -5.01
CA TRP A 151 -4.80 -22.38 -6.29
C TRP A 151 -5.66 -22.02 -7.52
N VAL A 152 -6.80 -21.34 -7.31
CA VAL A 152 -7.72 -20.88 -8.38
C VAL A 152 -7.47 -19.41 -8.66
#